data_AF-A0A368FR21-F1
#
_entry.id   AF-A0A368FR21-F1
#
_cell.length_a   1.000
_cell.length_b   1.000
_cell.length_c   1.000
_cell.angle_alpha   90.00
_cell.angle_beta   90.00
_cell.angle_gamma   90.00
#
_symmetry.space_group_name_H-M   'P 1'
#
loop_
_entity.id
_entity.type
_entity.pdbx_description
1 polymer ?
#
loop_
_entity_poly.entity_id
_entity_poly.type
_entity_poly.pdbx_seq_one_letter_code
_entity_poly.pdbx_strand_id
1 'polypeptide(L)'
;MLVTTKSTNDPLFFLHHCMIDFMWETWRLSKQSRSQRENDYPMDNINCSSQSHFSRSIMVPFSPMVNLDGLSNKYTDNLYSYAPRPTCSSANRNCGSKYLFCHGTQFICISRIRAGFPCDPSRYGEINFSAAGCKCSTRGSP
;
A
#
# COMPACT_ATOMS: atom_id res chain seq x y z
N MET A 1 -12.83 3.43 3.42
CA MET A 1 -13.00 3.83 4.83
C MET A 1 -13.51 5.27 4.84
N LEU A 2 -14.78 5.50 5.20
CA LEU A 2 -15.48 6.77 4.93
C LEU A 2 -15.58 7.72 6.13
N VAL A 3 -15.24 7.23 7.34
CA VAL A 3 -15.31 8.02 8.59
C VAL A 3 -13.95 8.03 9.25
N THR A 4 -13.30 9.19 9.29
CA THR A 4 -11.91 9.36 9.77
C THR A 4 -11.77 9.28 11.30
N THR A 5 -12.83 9.56 12.06
CA THR A 5 -12.78 9.59 13.53
C THR A 5 -12.91 8.21 14.18
N LYS A 6 -13.33 7.21 13.42
CA LYS A 6 -13.53 5.82 13.90
C LYS A 6 -12.87 4.79 13.00
N SER A 7 -12.06 5.25 12.04
CA SER A 7 -11.33 4.43 11.09
C SER A 7 -10.47 3.37 11.79
N THR A 8 -9.76 3.78 12.84
CA THR A 8 -8.85 2.96 13.65
C THR A 8 -9.55 1.85 14.44
N ASN A 9 -10.88 1.90 14.59
CA ASN A 9 -11.63 0.82 15.25
C ASN A 9 -11.74 -0.44 14.38
N ASP A 10 -11.58 -0.31 13.06
CA ASP A 10 -11.47 -1.45 12.14
C ASP A 10 -9.99 -1.84 11.99
N PRO A 11 -9.58 -3.08 12.33
CA PRO A 11 -8.18 -3.50 12.23
C PRO A 11 -7.61 -3.43 10.81
N LEU A 12 -8.44 -3.41 9.77
CA LEU A 12 -7.99 -3.17 8.39
C LEU A 12 -7.32 -1.80 8.23
N PHE A 13 -7.58 -0.84 9.12
CA PHE A 13 -6.88 0.44 9.17
C PHE A 13 -5.36 0.27 9.19
N PHE A 14 -4.86 -0.57 10.09
CA PHE A 14 -3.42 -0.74 10.29
C PHE A 14 -2.78 -1.41 9.06
N LEU A 15 -3.42 -2.44 8.51
CA LEU A 15 -2.94 -3.10 7.29
C LEU A 15 -2.94 -2.15 6.08
N HIS A 16 -3.96 -1.29 5.97
CA HIS A 16 -4.01 -0.26 4.94
C HIS A 16 -2.89 0.76 5.09
N HIS A 17 -2.68 1.31 6.29
CA HIS A 17 -1.63 2.29 6.53
C HIS A 17 -0.21 1.70 6.41
N CYS A 18 0.02 0.43 6.73
CA CYS A 18 1.28 -0.25 6.40
C CYS A 18 1.53 -0.32 4.88
N MET A 19 0.49 -0.54 4.07
CA MET A 19 0.64 -0.49 2.61
C MET A 19 0.98 0.92 2.11
N ILE A 20 0.35 1.96 2.68
CA ILE A 20 0.64 3.36 2.33
C ILE A 20 2.09 3.71 2.72
N ASP A 21 2.51 3.34 3.92
CA ASP A 21 3.88 3.56 4.40
C ASP A 21 4.91 2.78 3.57
N PHE A 22 4.61 1.53 3.18
CA PHE A 22 5.44 0.78 2.23
C PHE A 22 5.64 1.52 0.90
N MET A 23 4.56 2.08 0.34
CA MET A 23 4.62 2.83 -0.92
C MET A 23 5.44 4.12 -0.76
N TRP A 24 5.25 4.83 0.35
CA TRP A 24 6.02 6.02 0.71
C TRP A 24 7.50 5.69 0.83
N GLU A 25 7.86 4.64 1.58
CA GLU A 25 9.25 4.26 1.79
C GLU A 25 9.93 3.80 0.49
N THR A 26 9.21 3.04 -0.34
CA THR A 26 9.71 2.65 -1.68
C THR A 26 10.05 3.89 -2.51
N TRP A 27 9.19 4.92 -2.48
CA TRP A 27 9.45 6.18 -3.16
C TRP A 27 10.68 6.88 -2.58
N ARG A 28 10.77 7.03 -1.24
CA ARG A 28 11.91 7.68 -0.56
C ARG A 28 13.23 7.03 -0.93
N LEU A 29 13.31 5.70 -0.88
CA LEU A 29 14.51 4.93 -1.26
C LEU A 29 14.90 5.16 -2.73
N SER A 30 13.92 5.34 -3.62
CA SER A 30 14.16 5.51 -5.06
C SER A 30 14.48 6.95 -5.48
N LYS A 31 14.06 7.96 -4.71
CA LYS A 31 14.12 9.38 -5.11
C LYS A 31 15.01 10.24 -4.24
N GLN A 32 15.33 9.82 -3.02
CA GLN A 32 16.03 10.67 -2.05
C GLN A 32 17.30 9.99 -1.54
N SER A 33 18.37 10.77 -1.43
CA SER A 33 19.53 10.39 -0.63
C SER A 33 19.16 10.23 0.84
N ARG A 34 20.02 9.54 1.60
CA ARG A 34 19.77 9.30 3.03
C ARG A 34 19.56 10.60 3.82
N SER A 35 20.32 11.66 3.51
CA SER A 35 20.17 12.97 4.13
C SER A 35 18.85 13.65 3.74
N GLN A 36 18.50 13.64 2.45
CA GLN A 36 17.26 14.21 1.95
C GLN A 36 16.02 13.60 2.61
N ARG A 37 16.02 12.29 2.83
CA ARG A 37 14.88 11.60 3.48
C ARG A 37 14.51 12.15 4.84
N GLU A 38 15.46 12.71 5.59
CA GLU A 38 15.23 13.24 6.94
C GLU A 38 15.02 14.76 6.96
N ASN A 39 15.39 15.46 5.87
CA ASN A 39 15.46 16.93 5.87
C ASN A 39 14.59 17.60 4.80
N ASP A 40 14.15 16.88 3.75
CA ASP A 40 13.31 17.43 2.68
C ASP A 40 11.84 17.54 3.13
N TYR A 41 11.59 18.39 4.13
CA TYR A 41 10.25 18.79 4.56
C TYR A 41 9.87 20.11 3.87
N PRO A 42 8.63 20.28 3.38
CA PRO A 42 8.21 21.55 2.76
C PRO A 42 8.39 22.76 3.70
N MET A 43 8.73 23.92 3.13
CA MET A 43 8.77 25.15 3.90
C MET A 43 7.40 25.47 4.50
N ASP A 44 7.38 25.84 5.77
CA ASP A 44 6.17 26.16 6.51
C ASP A 44 5.44 27.34 5.84
N ASN A 45 4.22 27.10 5.36
CA ASN A 45 3.40 28.10 4.69
C ASN A 45 1.92 27.89 5.06
N ILE A 46 1.36 28.84 5.79
CA ILE A 46 -0.03 28.80 6.27
C ILE A 46 -1.05 28.84 5.14
N ASN A 47 -0.66 29.37 3.97
CA ASN A 47 -1.52 29.37 2.78
C ASN A 47 -1.59 28.01 2.10
N CYS A 48 -0.67 27.08 2.40
CA CYS A 48 -0.62 25.74 1.81
C CYS A 48 -1.11 24.65 2.77
N SER A 49 -0.87 24.80 4.08
CA SER A 49 -1.26 23.82 5.09
C SER A 49 -1.45 24.48 6.45
N SER A 50 -2.21 23.86 7.35
CA SER A 50 -2.37 24.36 8.72
C SER A 50 -1.06 24.26 9.51
N GLN A 51 -0.95 25.05 10.58
CA GLN A 51 0.21 25.05 11.50
C GLN A 51 0.53 23.64 12.00
N SER A 52 -0.46 22.77 12.17
CA SER A 52 -0.27 21.38 12.62
C SER A 52 0.59 20.55 11.68
N HIS A 53 0.74 20.95 10.41
CA HIS A 53 1.58 20.28 9.41
C HIS A 53 2.94 20.94 9.22
N PHE A 54 3.29 21.95 10.01
CA PHE A 54 4.62 22.57 9.95
C PHE A 54 5.69 21.63 10.51
N SER A 55 6.90 21.72 9.97
CA SER A 55 7.99 20.78 10.26
C SER A 55 8.26 20.59 11.76
N ARG A 56 8.20 21.69 12.53
CA ARG A 56 8.48 21.73 13.98
C ARG A 56 7.23 21.67 14.87
N SER A 57 6.05 21.45 14.29
CA SER A 57 4.84 21.24 15.08
C SER A 57 4.80 19.81 15.63
N ILE A 58 4.28 19.67 16.85
CA ILE A 58 4.13 18.36 17.52
C ILE A 58 3.15 17.50 16.73
N MET A 59 3.52 16.24 16.48
CA MET A 59 2.61 15.22 15.95
C MET A 59 1.61 14.80 17.04
N VAL A 60 0.57 15.60 17.27
CA VAL A 60 -0.38 15.35 18.37
C VAL A 60 -0.98 13.94 18.29
N PRO A 61 -1.02 13.16 19.40
CA PRO A 61 -0.66 13.53 20.78
C PRO A 61 0.78 13.15 21.21
N PHE A 62 1.67 12.83 20.28
CA PHE A 62 2.97 12.18 20.53
C PHE A 62 4.10 13.14 20.95
N SER A 63 3.85 14.04 21.90
CA SER A 63 4.90 14.92 22.45
C SER A 63 6.06 14.09 23.06
N PRO A 64 7.34 14.43 22.81
CA PRO A 64 7.84 15.66 22.16
C PRO A 64 8.09 15.55 20.64
N MET A 65 7.63 14.49 19.97
CA MET A 65 7.93 14.27 18.55
C MET A 65 7.25 15.30 17.65
N VAL A 66 8.01 15.87 16.73
CA VAL A 66 7.52 16.83 15.72
C VAL A 66 7.36 16.16 14.35
N ASN A 67 6.64 16.79 13.42
CA ASN A 67 6.42 16.23 12.08
C ASN A 67 7.71 15.84 11.35
N LEU A 68 8.77 16.64 11.53
CA LEU A 68 10.09 16.34 10.95
C LEU A 68 10.67 15.01 11.47
N ASP A 69 10.43 14.66 12.75
CA ASP A 69 10.93 13.39 13.32
C ASP A 69 10.27 12.17 12.66
N GLY A 70 9.06 12.33 12.10
CA GLY A 70 8.36 11.31 11.33
C GLY A 70 9.11 10.89 10.05
N LEU A 71 10.08 11.69 9.61
CA LEU A 71 10.92 11.39 8.45
C LEU A 71 12.21 10.61 8.79
N SER A 72 12.50 10.34 10.06
CA SER A 72 13.79 9.74 10.43
C SER A 72 14.04 8.38 9.76
N ASN A 73 15.28 8.15 9.29
CA ASN A 73 15.72 6.84 8.80
C ASN A 73 15.76 5.80 9.94
N LYS A 74 15.77 6.23 11.21
CA LYS A 74 15.84 5.33 12.37
C LYS A 74 14.71 4.31 12.42
N TYR A 75 13.53 4.64 11.88
CA TYR A 75 12.41 3.69 11.82
C TYR A 75 12.76 2.48 10.96
N THR A 76 13.30 2.70 9.77
CA THR A 76 13.70 1.63 8.85
C THR A 76 15.04 0.99 9.20
N ASP A 77 15.90 1.71 9.94
CA ASP A 77 17.19 1.18 10.39
C ASP A 77 17.04 0.25 11.62
N ASN A 78 16.11 0.56 12.54
CA ASN A 78 16.08 -0.07 13.87
C ASN A 78 14.74 -0.70 14.26
N LEU A 79 13.62 -0.33 13.62
CA LEU A 79 12.28 -0.75 14.06
C LEU A 79 11.62 -1.74 13.10
N TYR A 80 11.62 -1.47 11.79
CA TYR A 80 10.96 -2.34 10.82
C TYR A 80 11.67 -2.35 9.47
N SER A 81 11.38 -3.38 8.69
CA SER A 81 11.65 -3.42 7.25
C SER A 81 10.47 -4.05 6.52
N TYR A 82 10.29 -3.70 5.24
CA TYR A 82 9.26 -4.30 4.40
C TYR A 82 9.81 -5.41 3.54
N ALA A 83 9.06 -6.51 3.43
CA ALA A 83 9.29 -7.52 2.41
C ALA A 83 9.03 -6.93 1.01
N PRO A 84 9.75 -7.36 -0.03
CA PRO A 84 9.48 -6.93 -1.41
C PRO A 84 8.07 -7.35 -1.84
N ARG A 85 7.49 -6.60 -2.78
CA ARG A 85 6.21 -6.99 -3.39
C ARG A 85 6.36 -8.37 -4.05
N PRO A 86 5.36 -9.27 -3.89
CA PRO A 86 5.37 -10.55 -4.59
C PRO A 86 5.51 -10.35 -6.09
N THR A 87 6.40 -11.12 -6.70
CA THR A 87 6.67 -11.11 -8.14
C THR A 87 6.35 -12.46 -8.76
N CYS A 88 6.08 -12.45 -10.06
CA CYS A 88 5.97 -13.67 -10.86
C CYS A 88 6.55 -13.42 -12.25
N SER A 89 6.71 -14.47 -13.04
CA SER A 89 7.25 -14.41 -14.39
C SER A 89 6.60 -15.45 -15.30
N SER A 90 7.01 -15.51 -16.57
CA SER A 90 6.60 -16.57 -17.48
C SER A 90 7.08 -17.95 -17.00
N ALA A 91 8.29 -18.02 -16.44
CA ALA A 91 8.88 -19.26 -15.92
C ALA A 91 8.30 -19.66 -14.55
N ASN A 92 7.95 -18.70 -13.68
CA ASN A 92 7.38 -18.97 -12.36
C ASN A 92 6.07 -18.20 -12.16
N ARG A 93 4.95 -18.93 -12.25
CA ARG A 93 3.59 -18.38 -12.07
C ARG A 93 3.16 -18.30 -10.60
N ASN A 94 3.98 -18.75 -9.66
CA ASN A 94 3.64 -18.78 -8.24
C ASN A 94 4.00 -17.46 -7.54
N CYS A 95 2.99 -16.76 -7.04
CA CYS A 95 3.13 -15.52 -6.28
C CYS A 95 3.44 -15.72 -4.78
N GLY A 96 3.73 -16.95 -4.34
CA GLY A 96 4.07 -17.26 -2.94
C GLY A 96 2.92 -17.12 -1.94
N SER A 97 1.68 -16.91 -2.41
CA SER A 97 0.51 -16.73 -1.56
C SER A 97 -0.73 -17.36 -2.20
N LYS A 98 -1.51 -18.08 -1.38
CA LYS A 98 -2.81 -18.66 -1.80
C LYS A 98 -3.85 -17.58 -2.14
N TYR A 99 -3.61 -16.33 -1.76
CA TYR A 99 -4.50 -15.20 -2.02
C TYR A 99 -4.10 -14.39 -3.26
N LEU A 100 -2.97 -14.73 -3.90
CA LEU A 100 -2.45 -14.02 -5.07
C LEU A 100 -2.35 -14.95 -6.28
N PHE A 101 -2.55 -14.41 -7.47
CA PHE A 101 -2.27 -15.11 -8.72
C PHE A 101 -1.43 -14.23 -9.65
N CYS A 102 -0.66 -14.89 -10.51
CA CYS A 102 0.16 -14.21 -11.50
C CYS A 102 -0.71 -13.79 -12.69
N HIS A 103 -0.71 -12.50 -13.01
CA HIS A 103 -1.38 -11.96 -14.18
C HIS A 103 -0.79 -12.56 -15.47
N GLY A 104 -1.64 -12.90 -16.44
CA GLY A 104 -1.30 -13.61 -17.68
C GLY A 104 -0.12 -12.98 -18.43
N THR A 105 -0.33 -11.76 -18.89
CA THR A 105 0.56 -11.05 -19.83
C THR A 105 1.54 -10.10 -19.14
N GLN A 106 1.06 -9.34 -18.15
CA GLN A 106 1.89 -8.38 -17.40
C GLN A 106 2.85 -9.01 -16.38
N PHE A 107 2.68 -10.29 -16.04
CA PHE A 107 3.50 -10.99 -15.02
C PHE A 107 3.59 -10.24 -13.67
N ILE A 108 2.48 -9.66 -13.23
CA ILE A 108 2.34 -9.04 -11.91
C ILE A 108 1.48 -9.91 -10.99
N CYS A 109 1.81 -9.94 -9.71
CA CYS A 109 1.00 -10.64 -8.71
C CYS A 109 -0.15 -9.76 -8.24
N ILE A 110 -1.37 -10.27 -8.41
CA ILE A 110 -2.61 -9.55 -8.06
C ILE A 110 -3.51 -10.42 -7.17
N SER A 111 -4.42 -9.77 -6.45
CA SER A 111 -5.34 -10.44 -5.54
C SER A 111 -6.30 -11.36 -6.27
N ARG A 112 -6.50 -12.58 -5.74
CA ARG A 112 -7.51 -13.52 -6.21
C ARG A 112 -8.90 -13.07 -5.77
N ILE A 113 -9.90 -13.32 -6.62
CA ILE A 113 -11.31 -13.27 -6.20
C ILE A 113 -11.56 -14.46 -5.27
N ARG A 114 -12.39 -14.25 -4.24
CA ARG A 114 -12.79 -15.30 -3.31
C ARG A 114 -13.54 -16.41 -4.07
N ALA A 115 -13.12 -17.66 -3.88
CA ALA A 115 -13.80 -18.82 -4.48
C ALA A 115 -15.30 -18.82 -4.13
N GLY A 116 -16.15 -19.03 -5.13
CA GLY A 116 -17.62 -19.00 -5.00
C GLY A 116 -18.28 -17.63 -5.26
N PHE A 117 -17.51 -16.57 -5.52
CA PHE A 117 -18.06 -15.28 -5.94
C PHE A 117 -18.10 -15.13 -7.47
N PRO A 118 -19.10 -14.41 -8.04
CA PRO A 118 -19.17 -14.16 -9.47
C PRO A 118 -17.94 -13.40 -9.98
N CYS A 119 -17.38 -13.84 -11.10
CA CYS A 119 -16.43 -13.03 -11.85
C CYS A 119 -17.20 -11.90 -12.54
N ASP A 120 -16.84 -10.65 -12.25
CA ASP A 120 -17.39 -9.48 -12.93
C ASP A 120 -16.28 -8.81 -13.77
N PRO A 121 -16.17 -9.12 -15.07
CA PRO A 121 -15.17 -8.52 -15.95
C PRO A 121 -15.16 -6.99 -15.93
N SER A 122 -16.32 -6.35 -15.65
CA SER A 122 -16.40 -4.89 -15.56
C SER A 122 -15.68 -4.30 -14.34
N ARG A 123 -15.50 -5.09 -13.27
CA ARG A 123 -14.80 -4.67 -12.04
C ARG A 123 -13.33 -5.02 -12.03
N TYR A 124 -12.94 -6.05 -12.78
CA TYR A 124 -11.60 -6.63 -12.70
C TYR A 124 -10.79 -6.45 -14.00
N GLY A 125 -11.41 -6.00 -15.10
CA GLY A 125 -10.76 -5.89 -16.41
C GLY A 125 -10.72 -7.23 -17.16
N GLU A 126 -10.11 -7.26 -18.35
CA GLU A 126 -9.90 -8.47 -19.16
C GLU A 126 -8.86 -9.41 -18.54
N ILE A 127 -9.06 -9.81 -17.29
CA ILE A 127 -8.21 -10.81 -16.66
C ILE A 127 -8.62 -12.18 -17.18
N ASN A 128 -7.66 -13.01 -17.57
CA ASN A 128 -7.90 -14.42 -17.80
C ASN A 128 -8.26 -15.12 -16.47
N PHE A 129 -9.55 -15.16 -16.14
CA PHE A 129 -10.08 -15.67 -14.87
C PHE A 129 -9.79 -17.15 -14.60
N SER A 130 -9.49 -17.92 -15.64
CA SER A 130 -8.99 -19.30 -15.57
C SER A 130 -7.70 -19.38 -14.75
N ALA A 131 -6.80 -18.40 -14.90
CA ALA A 131 -5.54 -18.31 -14.15
C ALA A 131 -5.72 -17.85 -12.70
N ALA A 132 -6.85 -17.19 -12.38
CA ALA A 132 -7.17 -16.75 -11.02
C ALA A 132 -7.76 -17.88 -10.15
N GLY A 133 -7.98 -19.08 -10.70
CA GLY A 133 -8.66 -20.18 -10.01
C GLY A 133 -10.14 -19.89 -9.72
N CYS A 134 -10.70 -18.89 -10.42
CA CYS A 134 -12.10 -18.56 -10.33
C CYS A 134 -12.86 -19.44 -11.33
N LYS A 135 -13.71 -20.34 -10.85
CA LYS A 135 -14.77 -20.89 -11.70
C LYS A 135 -15.77 -19.77 -11.91
N CYS A 136 -15.58 -18.96 -12.94
CA CYS A 136 -16.61 -18.05 -13.36
C CYS A 136 -17.81 -18.91 -13.74
N SER A 137 -18.88 -18.83 -12.96
CA SER A 137 -20.18 -19.23 -13.47
C SER A 137 -20.39 -18.34 -14.69
N THR A 138 -20.30 -18.90 -15.89
CA THR A 138 -21.05 -18.33 -17.00
C THR A 138 -22.46 -18.19 -16.46
N ARG A 139 -23.03 -16.97 -16.48
CA ARG A 139 -24.48 -16.90 -16.39
C ARG A 139 -24.94 -17.82 -17.51
N GLY A 140 -25.70 -18.86 -17.16
CA GLY A 140 -26.27 -19.75 -18.14
C GLY A 140 -26.90 -18.88 -19.23
N SER A 141 -26.37 -19.00 -20.43
CA SER A 141 -27.21 -18.79 -21.60
C SER A 141 -28.37 -19.77 -21.45
N PRO A 142 -29.63 -19.33 -21.66
CA PRO A 142 -30.73 -20.27 -21.80
C PRO A 142 -30.43 -21.31 -22.90
#